data_AF-A0A1Y1UD99-F1
#
_entry.id   AF-A0A1Y1UD99-F1
#
_cell.length_a   1.000
_cell.length_b   1.000
_cell.length_c   1.000
_cell.angle_alpha   90.00
_cell.angle_beta   90.00
_cell.angle_gamma   90.00
#
_symmetry.space_group_name_H-M   'P 1'
#
loop_
_entity.id
_entity.type
_entity.pdbx_description
1 polymer ?
#
loop_
_entity_poly.entity_id
_entity_poly.type
_entity_poly.pdbx_seq_one_letter_code
_entity_poly.pdbx_strand_id
1 'polypeptide(L)'
;MSPASDLEAHYRAYISTLNKGDFDLLKEKYLASHILHTGRQLDPDGYCKLVWPHTTFEVDDLMTDVQDRKVASRLSITAGQRHLREIIFYEFDEQWRIYKAWSMVEELVNGIWGPVQ
;
A
#
# COMPACT_ATOMS: atom_id res chain seq x y z
N MET A 1 10.90 14.77 -17.44
CA MET A 1 10.48 14.03 -16.23
C MET A 1 11.73 13.43 -15.60
N SER A 2 11.82 13.44 -14.27
CA SER A 2 12.93 12.85 -13.53
C SER A 2 12.60 11.41 -13.13
N PRO A 3 13.60 10.52 -12.94
CA PRO A 3 13.31 9.16 -12.48
C PRO A 3 12.53 9.11 -11.14
N ALA A 4 12.76 10.08 -10.25
CA ALA A 4 12.03 10.20 -8.98
C ALA A 4 10.56 10.53 -9.20
N SER A 5 10.25 11.44 -10.14
CA SER A 5 8.86 11.74 -10.53
C SER A 5 8.18 10.56 -11.23
N ASP A 6 8.94 9.69 -11.90
CA ASP A 6 8.39 8.51 -12.57
C ASP A 6 7.99 7.43 -11.55
N LEU A 7 8.82 7.19 -10.53
CA LEU A 7 8.50 6.26 -9.44
C LEU A 7 7.34 6.78 -8.57
N GLU A 8 7.29 8.09 -8.31
CA GLU A 8 6.14 8.71 -7.64
C GLU A 8 4.85 8.52 -8.47
N ALA A 9 4.89 8.79 -9.77
CA ALA A 9 3.75 8.60 -10.65
C ALA A 9 3.29 7.14 -10.69
N HIS A 10 4.24 6.19 -10.74
CA HIS A 10 3.97 4.76 -10.68
C HIS A 10 3.28 4.38 -9.36
N TYR A 11 3.79 4.86 -8.23
CA TYR A 11 3.19 4.60 -6.92
C TYR A 11 1.79 5.19 -6.78
N ARG A 12 1.57 6.42 -7.25
CA ARG A 12 0.23 7.04 -7.24
C ARG A 12 -0.74 6.31 -8.18
N ALA A 13 -0.26 5.77 -9.29
CA ALA A 13 -1.06 4.93 -10.18
C ALA A 13 -1.46 3.60 -9.49
N TYR A 14 -0.55 2.98 -8.73
CA TYR A 14 -0.86 1.83 -7.87
C TYR A 14 -1.98 2.15 -6.87
N ILE A 15 -1.86 3.25 -6.12
CA ILE A 15 -2.89 3.68 -5.16
C ILE A 15 -4.23 3.96 -5.87
N SER A 16 -4.19 4.57 -7.06
CA SER A 16 -5.40 4.78 -7.87
C SER A 16 -6.07 3.45 -8.28
N THR A 17 -5.29 2.46 -8.71
CA THR A 17 -5.80 1.11 -9.03
C THR A 17 -6.39 0.42 -7.80
N LEU A 18 -5.72 0.53 -6.65
CA LEU A 18 -6.19 0.00 -5.37
C LEU A 18 -7.54 0.60 -4.98
N ASN A 19 -7.68 1.92 -5.05
CA ASN A 19 -8.94 2.64 -4.76
C ASN A 19 -10.09 2.30 -5.71
N LYS A 20 -9.79 1.91 -6.96
CA LYS A 20 -10.81 1.45 -7.92
C LYS A 20 -11.28 0.03 -7.65
N GLY A 21 -10.57 -0.73 -6.80
CA GLY A 21 -10.85 -2.15 -6.58
C GLY A 21 -10.55 -3.03 -7.79
N ASP A 22 -9.74 -2.56 -8.74
CA ASP A 22 -9.33 -3.33 -9.91
C ASP A 22 -8.18 -4.27 -9.54
N PHE A 23 -8.53 -5.33 -8.81
CA PHE A 23 -7.55 -6.26 -8.25
C PHE A 23 -6.86 -7.12 -9.31
N ASP A 24 -7.48 -7.32 -10.48
CA ASP A 24 -6.83 -8.06 -11.57
C ASP A 24 -5.70 -7.24 -12.18
N LEU A 25 -5.95 -5.96 -12.48
CA LEU A 25 -4.87 -5.04 -12.89
C LEU A 25 -3.82 -4.88 -11.80
N LEU A 26 -4.23 -4.86 -10.53
CA LEU A 26 -3.32 -4.73 -9.40
C LEU A 26 -2.32 -5.90 -9.35
N LYS A 27 -2.82 -7.13 -9.48
CA LYS A 27 -2.02 -8.36 -9.51
C LYS A 27 -1.12 -8.43 -10.74
N GLU A 28 -1.63 -8.07 -11.92
CA GLU A 28 -0.87 -8.15 -13.17
C GLU A 28 0.28 -7.15 -13.21
N LYS A 29 0.03 -5.91 -12.78
CA LYS A 29 0.94 -4.78 -13.03
C LYS A 29 1.82 -4.39 -11.85
N TYR A 30 1.33 -4.55 -10.62
CA TYR A 30 1.99 -3.94 -9.45
C TYR A 30 2.50 -4.94 -8.42
N LEU A 31 2.09 -6.21 -8.45
CA LEU A 31 2.50 -7.21 -7.46
C LEU A 31 3.45 -8.25 -8.06
N ALA A 32 4.54 -8.54 -7.34
CA ALA A 32 5.39 -9.67 -7.67
C ALA A 32 4.69 -11.00 -7.33
N SER A 33 5.15 -12.13 -7.87
CA SER A 33 4.56 -13.45 -7.59
C SER A 33 4.69 -13.88 -6.13
N HIS A 34 5.65 -13.30 -5.40
CA HIS A 34 5.86 -13.51 -3.98
C HIS A 34 6.08 -12.15 -3.31
N ILE A 35 5.19 -11.80 -2.38
CA ILE A 35 5.26 -10.56 -1.62
C ILE A 35 5.54 -10.87 -0.16
N LEU A 36 6.61 -10.28 0.40
CA LEU A 36 6.88 -10.31 1.82
C LEU A 36 6.21 -9.11 2.49
N HIS A 37 5.05 -9.32 3.11
CA HIS A 37 4.31 -8.28 3.85
C HIS A 37 4.46 -8.47 5.36
N THR A 38 5.13 -7.53 6.05
CA THR A 38 5.32 -7.53 7.52
C THR A 38 5.78 -8.90 8.05
N GLY A 39 6.79 -9.48 7.39
CA GLY A 39 7.38 -10.77 7.76
C GLY A 39 6.61 -12.02 7.28
N ARG A 40 5.45 -11.86 6.65
CA ARG A 40 4.66 -12.95 6.07
C ARG A 40 4.78 -12.98 4.55
N GLN A 41 5.08 -14.15 3.99
CA GLN A 41 5.05 -14.35 2.55
C GLN A 41 3.62 -14.58 2.06
N LEU A 42 3.23 -13.86 1.01
CA LEU A 42 1.92 -13.88 0.37
C LEU A 42 2.09 -14.03 -1.14
N ASP A 43 1.11 -14.64 -1.80
CA ASP A 43 0.89 -14.52 -3.24
C ASP A 43 0.05 -13.25 -3.53
N PRO A 44 -0.12 -12.85 -4.80
CA PRO A 44 -0.89 -11.66 -5.15
C PRO A 44 -2.34 -11.69 -4.64
N ASP A 45 -3.03 -12.84 -4.71
CA ASP A 45 -4.39 -12.97 -4.19
C ASP A 45 -4.45 -12.83 -2.66
N GLY A 46 -3.48 -13.40 -1.94
CA GLY A 46 -3.33 -13.27 -0.50
C GLY A 46 -3.03 -11.84 -0.06
N TYR A 47 -2.24 -11.11 -0.85
CA TYR A 47 -1.97 -9.70 -0.61
C TYR A 47 -3.22 -8.83 -0.79
N CYS A 48 -3.99 -9.03 -1.87
CA CYS A 48 -5.23 -8.30 -2.11
C CYS A 48 -6.28 -8.54 -1.00
N LYS A 49 -6.30 -9.73 -0.38
CA LYS A 49 -7.19 -10.05 0.75
C LYS A 49 -6.92 -9.26 2.03
N LEU A 50 -5.80 -8.56 2.13
CA LEU A 50 -5.52 -7.67 3.27
C LEU A 50 -6.39 -6.41 3.24
N VAL A 51 -6.90 -6.03 2.07
CA VAL A 51 -7.67 -4.81 1.86
C VAL A 51 -9.13 -5.07 2.23
N TRP A 52 -9.67 -4.30 3.17
CA TRP A 52 -11.09 -4.40 3.51
C TRP A 52 -11.97 -3.91 2.35
N PRO A 53 -13.19 -4.46 2.18
CA PRO A 53 -14.15 -3.94 1.21
C PRO A 53 -14.43 -2.45 1.44
N HIS A 54 -14.61 -1.69 0.35
CA HIS A 54 -14.89 -0.25 0.38
C HIS A 54 -13.81 0.59 1.09
N THR A 55 -12.55 0.13 1.06
CA THR A 55 -11.42 0.91 1.57
C THR A 55 -10.98 1.96 0.55
N THR A 56 -10.72 3.17 1.01
CA THR A 56 -10.04 4.22 0.24
C THR A 56 -8.72 4.59 0.92
N PHE A 57 -7.72 4.88 0.10
CA PHE A 57 -6.35 5.22 0.47
C PHE A 57 -6.00 6.60 -0.08
N GLU A 58 -5.51 7.49 0.77
CA GLU A 58 -5.02 8.81 0.41
C GLU A 58 -3.53 8.92 0.77
N VAL A 59 -2.73 9.49 -0.13
CA VAL A 59 -1.29 9.68 0.08
C VAL A 59 -1.06 11.05 0.70
N ASP A 60 -0.77 11.07 1.99
CA ASP A 60 -0.51 12.29 2.75
C ASP A 60 0.92 12.80 2.53
N ASP A 61 1.88 11.87 2.47
CA ASP A 61 3.30 12.16 2.25
C ASP A 61 3.96 11.01 1.48
N LEU A 62 4.98 11.32 0.69
CA LEU A 62 5.63 10.38 -0.21
C LEU A 62 7.12 10.72 -0.38
N MET A 63 7.96 9.73 -0.12
CA MET A 63 9.39 9.75 -0.40
C MET A 63 9.76 8.59 -1.32
N THR A 64 10.60 8.86 -2.31
CA THR A 64 11.06 7.88 -3.29
C THR A 64 12.59 7.78 -3.30
N ASP A 65 13.11 6.56 -3.38
CA ASP A 65 14.50 6.28 -3.68
C ASP A 65 14.55 5.39 -4.92
N VAL A 66 14.95 5.98 -6.04
CA VAL A 66 14.97 5.29 -7.33
C VAL A 66 16.14 4.31 -7.43
N GLN A 67 17.28 4.63 -6.81
CA GLN A 67 18.47 3.79 -6.89
C GLN A 67 18.22 2.46 -6.19
N ASP A 68 17.60 2.53 -5.02
CA ASP A 68 17.25 1.36 -4.21
C ASP A 68 15.88 0.77 -4.55
N ARG A 69 15.10 1.41 -5.44
CA ARG A 69 13.71 1.06 -5.77
C ARG A 69 12.86 0.94 -4.51
N LYS A 70 12.79 2.02 -3.74
CA LYS A 70 12.03 2.11 -2.49
C LYS A 70 11.05 3.26 -2.51
N VAL A 71 9.94 3.05 -1.83
CA VAL A 71 8.95 4.07 -1.50
C VAL A 71 8.70 4.02 0.00
N ALA A 72 8.66 5.18 0.64
CA ALA A 72 8.04 5.37 1.94
C ALA A 72 6.85 6.30 1.77
N SER A 73 5.70 5.92 2.30
CA SER A 73 4.46 6.66 2.13
C SER A 73 3.70 6.71 3.45
N ARG A 74 3.16 7.89 3.77
CA ARG A 74 2.14 8.03 4.82
C ARG A 74 0.78 7.98 4.15
N LEU A 75 -0.08 7.08 4.63
CA LEU A 75 -1.41 6.86 4.08
C LEU A 75 -2.48 7.18 5.13
N SER A 76 -3.49 7.95 4.72
CA SER A 76 -4.78 8.01 5.40
C SER A 76 -5.72 6.99 4.76
N ILE A 77 -6.25 6.08 5.57
CA ILE A 77 -7.06 4.94 5.12
C ILE A 77 -8.43 5.02 5.76
N THR A 78 -9.47 4.94 4.91
CA THR A 78 -10.86 4.94 5.34
C THR A 78 -11.53 3.66 4.87
N ALA A 79 -12.15 2.92 5.80
CA ALA A 79 -12.91 1.71 5.51
C ALA A 79 -14.24 1.72 6.28
N GLY A 80 -15.31 2.16 5.62
CA GLY A 80 -16.60 2.39 6.26
C GLY A 80 -16.53 3.49 7.33
N GLN A 81 -16.74 3.13 8.60
CA GLN A 81 -16.67 4.04 9.75
C GLN A 81 -15.28 4.09 10.40
N ARG A 82 -14.32 3.31 9.88
CA ARG A 82 -12.97 3.23 10.43
C ARG A 82 -12.06 4.16 9.65
N HIS A 83 -11.27 4.93 10.38
CA HIS A 83 -10.21 5.75 9.83
C HIS A 83 -8.91 5.40 10.54
N LEU A 84 -7.85 5.19 9.79
CA LEU A 84 -6.53 4.97 10.35
C LEU A 84 -5.47 5.66 9.51
N ARG A 85 -4.32 5.94 10.14
CA ARG A 85 -3.11 6.36 9.45
C ARG A 85 -2.07 5.28 9.56
N GLU A 86 -1.37 5.02 8.47
CA GLU A 86 -0.22 4.12 8.47
C GLU A 86 0.96 4.75 7.75
N ILE A 87 2.16 4.33 8.16
CA ILE A 87 3.35 4.47 7.32
C ILE A 87 3.60 3.11 6.68
N ILE A 88 3.77 3.11 5.37
CA ILE A 88 4.11 1.93 4.59
C ILE A 88 5.39 2.14 3.79
N PHE A 89 6.20 1.09 3.76
CA PHE A 89 7.47 1.03 3.06
C PHE A 89 7.40 -0.08 2.03
N TYR A 90 7.67 0.25 0.77
CA TYR A 90 7.70 -0.69 -0.33
C TYR A 90 9.10 -0.82 -0.90
N GLU A 91 9.45 -2.04 -1.30
CA GLU A 91 10.58 -2.31 -2.18
C GLU A 91 10.07 -2.96 -3.47
N PHE A 92 10.65 -2.57 -4.60
CA PHE A 92 10.25 -3.05 -5.92
C PHE A 92 11.31 -3.95 -6.56
N ASP A 93 10.84 -4.97 -7.28
CA ASP A 93 11.69 -5.83 -8.10
C ASP A 93 12.20 -5.09 -9.35
N GLU A 94 12.98 -5.79 -10.19
CA GLU A 94 13.52 -5.23 -11.44
C GLU A 94 12.43 -4.88 -12.47
N GLN A 95 11.19 -5.39 -12.29
CA GLN A 95 10.02 -5.09 -13.10
C GLN A 95 9.13 -4.02 -12.46
N TRP A 96 9.61 -3.32 -11.42
CA TRP A 96 8.87 -2.29 -10.68
C TRP A 96 7.58 -2.81 -10.00
N ARG A 97 7.57 -4.08 -9.62
CA ARG A 97 6.47 -4.70 -8.86
C ARG A 97 6.85 -4.81 -7.39
N ILE A 98 5.87 -4.65 -6.53
CA ILE A 98 6.01 -4.76 -5.09
C ILE A 98 6.31 -6.22 -4.75
N TYR A 99 7.52 -6.47 -4.23
CA TYR A 99 7.92 -7.78 -3.71
C TYR A 99 8.07 -7.77 -2.19
N LYS A 100 8.10 -6.58 -1.58
CA LYS A 100 8.17 -6.41 -0.13
C LYS A 100 7.41 -5.17 0.31
N ALA A 101 6.66 -5.33 1.38
CA ALA A 101 5.92 -4.28 2.05
C ALA A 101 6.11 -4.40 3.56
N TRP A 102 6.35 -3.30 4.24
CA TRP A 102 6.32 -3.22 5.70
C TRP A 102 5.44 -2.05 6.10
N SER A 103 4.44 -2.32 6.94
CA SER A 103 3.49 -1.32 7.39
C SER A 103 3.46 -1.21 8.91
N MET A 104 3.21 0.02 9.37
CA MET A 104 3.02 0.35 10.78
C MET A 104 1.86 1.33 10.89
N VAL A 105 0.87 0.98 11.70
CA VAL A 105 -0.26 1.87 12.01
C VAL A 105 0.21 2.95 12.98
N GLU A 106 0.08 4.22 12.59
CA GLU A 106 0.41 5.38 13.44
C GLU A 106 -0.73 5.70 14.39
N GLU A 107 -1.97 5.68 13.89
CA GLU A 107 -3.14 6.14 14.62
C GLU A 107 -4.40 5.39 14.15
N LEU A 108 -5.22 4.94 15.10
CA LEU A 108 -6.56 4.42 14.85
C LEU A 108 -7.58 5.46 15.34
N VAL A 109 -8.24 6.14 14.41
CA VAL A 109 -9.29 7.11 14.74
C VAL A 109 -10.62 6.37 14.77
N ASN A 110 -10.94 5.80 15.93
CA ASN A 110 -12.27 5.27 16.21
C ASN A 110 -13.10 6.35 16.91
N GLY A 111 -14.21 6.76 16.28
CA GLY A 111 -15.35 7.24 17.04
C GLY A 111 -15.89 6.07 17.88
N ILE A 112 -15.66 6.15 19.20
CA ILE A 112 -16.16 5.25 20.26
C ILE A 112 -15.30 4.00 20.52
N TRP A 113 -14.68 3.98 21.70
CA TRP A 113 -14.05 2.82 22.32
C TRP A 113 -14.99 2.15 23.33
N GLY A 114 -14.85 0.83 23.45
CA GLY A 114 -15.08 0.07 24.67
C GLY A 114 -14.16 -1.16 24.67
N PRO A 115 -13.53 -1.55 25.81
CA PRO A 115 -12.70 -2.74 25.85
C PRO A 115 -13.57 -4.00 25.76
N VAL A 116 -13.11 -5.01 25.03
CA VAL A 116 -13.65 -6.37 25.17
C VAL A 116 -13.02 -6.96 26.43
N GLN A 117 -13.84 -7.13 27.46
CA GLN A 117 -13.53 -7.98 28.61
C GLN A 117 -13.71 -9.45 28.24
#